data_AF-A0AAD9FK00-F1
#
_entry.id   AF-A0AAD9FK00-F1
#
_cell.length_a   1.000
_cell.length_b   1.000
_cell.length_c   1.000
_cell.angle_alpha   90.00
_cell.angle_beta   90.00
_cell.angle_gamma   90.00
#
_symmetry.space_group_name_H-M   'P 1'
#
loop_
_entity.id
_entity.type
_entity.pdbx_description
1 polymer ?
#
loop_
_entity_poly.entity_id
_entity_poly.type
_entity_poly.pdbx_seq_one_letter_code
_entity_poly.pdbx_strand_id
1 'polypeptide(L)'
;MFNIERKVQATVTDNGSNFVKAFREFGQREEVEEGGQDGNEDAGFEDVGTILDGEGEDEGLQFCLPPHHCCASHTLNLIASKDLERAVPQGATRKLFYSAMAKCSAIWNKAHRSRLAAEAVEEIGKMKLIIPCVTWWNSEYNAVQKIVSLTDAQLAEVCERLAVPKLLANELAFLNEYAEVLNPLACALDLLQGETKCFLGLVIPTLQTLKKRLSDKKPHVRFFSEVIDTVIKAIDSRFQKWFSSREAKLATASSPQFRLWWLP
;
A
#
# COMPACT_ATOMS: atom_id res chain seq x y z
N MET A 1 19.10 24.42 -19.15
CA MET A 1 18.17 23.35 -19.56
C MET A 1 18.93 22.03 -19.54
N PHE A 2 18.35 20.94 -19.02
CA PHE A 2 19.09 19.69 -18.74
C PHE A 2 19.28 18.75 -19.96
N ASN A 3 18.73 19.08 -21.14
CA ASN A 3 18.88 18.31 -22.40
C ASN A 3 18.58 16.80 -22.28
N ILE A 4 17.41 16.47 -21.72
CA ILE A 4 16.97 15.08 -21.44
C ILE A 4 15.79 14.59 -22.28
N GLU A 5 15.25 15.41 -23.18
CA GLU A 5 13.98 15.16 -23.91
C GLU A 5 13.87 13.77 -24.56
N ARG A 6 14.98 13.23 -25.09
CA ARG A 6 15.03 11.91 -25.74
C ARG A 6 15.75 10.84 -24.91
N LYS A 7 16.05 11.14 -23.64
CA LYS A 7 16.81 10.26 -22.74
C LYS A 7 15.93 9.62 -21.66
N VAL A 8 14.72 10.15 -21.44
CA VAL A 8 13.79 9.61 -20.45
C VAL A 8 13.12 8.35 -20.98
N GLN A 9 13.34 7.22 -20.30
CA GLN A 9 12.77 5.92 -20.67
C GLN A 9 11.39 5.69 -20.07
N ALA A 10 11.17 6.21 -18.85
CA ALA A 10 9.90 6.12 -18.15
C ALA A 10 9.81 7.18 -17.05
N THR A 11 8.59 7.50 -16.64
CA THR A 11 8.27 8.38 -15.52
C THR A 11 7.47 7.62 -14.48
N VAL A 12 7.91 7.68 -13.23
CA VAL A 12 7.19 7.07 -12.10
C VAL A 12 6.56 8.17 -11.26
N THR A 13 5.25 8.13 -11.06
CA THR A 13 4.54 9.05 -10.16
C THR A 13 3.68 8.28 -9.17
N ASP A 14 3.14 8.97 -8.16
CA ASP A 14 2.04 8.42 -7.38
C ASP A 14 0.79 8.16 -8.25
N ASN A 15 -0.22 7.50 -7.67
CA ASN A 15 -1.48 7.19 -8.35
C ASN A 15 -2.49 8.36 -8.28
N GLY A 16 -2.02 9.59 -8.08
CA GLY A 16 -2.85 10.79 -8.07
C GLY A 16 -3.58 10.95 -9.39
N SER A 17 -4.89 11.24 -9.30
CA SER A 17 -5.76 11.31 -10.50
C SER A 17 -5.28 12.32 -11.53
N ASN A 18 -4.66 13.43 -11.10
CA ASN A 18 -4.10 14.44 -12.00
C ASN A 18 -2.93 13.89 -12.83
N PHE A 19 -2.01 13.14 -12.21
CA PHE A 19 -0.91 12.51 -12.94
C PHE A 19 -1.43 11.45 -13.89
N VAL A 20 -2.30 10.55 -13.41
CA VAL A 20 -2.85 9.48 -14.25
C VAL A 20 -3.61 10.04 -15.46
N LYS A 21 -4.33 11.16 -15.30
CA LYS A 21 -5.00 11.84 -16.43
C LYS A 21 -3.99 12.48 -17.38
N ALA A 22 -3.02 13.24 -16.85
CA ALA A 22 -2.01 13.90 -17.66
C ALA A 22 -1.21 12.90 -18.52
N PHE A 23 -0.76 11.78 -17.94
CA PHE A 23 -0.04 10.75 -18.69
C PHE A 23 -0.93 9.93 -19.63
N ARG A 24 -2.25 9.90 -19.40
CA ARG A 24 -3.19 9.29 -20.36
C ARG A 24 -3.44 10.20 -21.57
N GLU A 25 -3.57 11.50 -21.32
CA GLU A 25 -3.93 12.49 -22.34
C GLU A 25 -2.72 12.93 -23.17
N PHE A 26 -1.58 13.13 -22.52
CA PHE A 26 -0.35 13.63 -23.13
C PHE A 26 0.77 12.58 -23.23
N GLY A 27 0.53 11.33 -22.81
CA GLY A 27 1.53 10.26 -22.89
C GLY A 27 1.77 9.76 -24.31
N GLN A 28 2.98 9.26 -24.56
CA GLN A 28 3.24 8.46 -25.76
C GLN A 28 2.30 7.25 -25.78
N ARG A 29 1.51 7.08 -26.86
CA ARG A 29 0.74 5.86 -27.08
C ARG A 29 1.73 4.73 -27.31
N GLU A 30 1.71 3.70 -26.47
CA GLU A 30 2.40 2.45 -26.78
C GLU A 30 1.82 1.94 -28.11
N GLU A 31 2.67 1.80 -29.14
CA GLU A 31 2.31 1.03 -30.34
C GLU A 31 2.12 -0.42 -29.87
N VAL A 32 0.89 -0.77 -29.53
CA VAL A 32 0.52 -2.14 -29.19
C VAL A 32 0.61 -2.94 -30.49
N GLU A 33 1.57 -3.86 -30.59
CA GLU A 33 1.53 -4.93 -31.60
C GLU A 33 0.16 -5.62 -31.49
N GLU A 34 -0.61 -5.59 -32.58
CA GLU A 34 -1.99 -6.08 -32.67
C GLU A 34 -2.11 -7.51 -32.13
N GLY A 35 -2.97 -7.70 -31.11
CA GLY A 35 -3.25 -9.02 -30.57
C GLY A 35 -4.24 -9.04 -29.42
N GLY A 36 -5.52 -8.78 -29.70
CA GLY A 36 -6.65 -9.19 -28.83
C GLY A 36 -7.69 -8.11 -28.55
N GLN A 37 -8.86 -8.26 -29.19
CA GLN A 37 -10.09 -7.53 -28.87
C GLN A 37 -10.64 -7.89 -27.49
N ASP A 38 -11.11 -6.86 -26.78
CA ASP A 38 -12.31 -6.77 -25.91
C ASP A 38 -12.02 -5.66 -24.88
N GLY A 39 -12.80 -4.60 -24.68
CA GLY A 39 -14.16 -4.27 -25.06
C GLY A 39 -14.62 -3.28 -23.99
N ASN A 40 -14.62 -1.98 -24.31
CA ASN A 40 -15.38 -1.00 -23.53
C ASN A 40 -15.80 0.12 -24.48
N GLU A 41 -17.07 0.07 -24.87
CA GLU A 41 -17.76 1.16 -25.54
C GLU A 41 -17.82 2.36 -24.59
N ASP A 42 -16.99 3.37 -24.86
CA ASP A 42 -17.28 4.73 -24.44
C ASP A 42 -17.26 5.57 -25.72
N ALA A 43 -18.41 6.13 -26.06
CA ALA A 43 -18.64 6.82 -27.31
C ALA A 43 -17.60 7.92 -27.48
N GLY A 44 -16.70 7.75 -28.45
CA GLY A 44 -15.72 8.75 -28.82
C GLY A 44 -16.44 10.01 -29.23
N PHE A 45 -16.28 11.08 -28.45
CA PHE A 45 -16.58 12.41 -28.95
C PHE A 45 -15.43 12.78 -29.89
N GLU A 46 -15.60 12.49 -31.18
CA GLU A 46 -14.73 13.06 -32.20
C GLU A 46 -14.98 14.57 -32.23
N ASP A 47 -14.01 15.33 -31.71
CA ASP A 47 -14.04 16.78 -31.78
C ASP A 47 -13.90 17.21 -33.24
N VAL A 48 -14.98 17.78 -33.77
CA VAL A 48 -15.06 18.30 -35.14
C VAL A 48 -13.99 19.38 -35.40
N GLY A 49 -13.41 19.98 -34.34
CA GLY A 49 -12.25 20.88 -34.44
C GLY A 49 -11.04 20.25 -35.13
N THR A 50 -10.70 19.00 -34.79
CA THR A 50 -9.55 18.28 -35.37
C THR A 50 -9.67 17.98 -36.87
N ILE A 51 -10.89 17.97 -37.42
CA ILE A 51 -11.12 17.75 -38.86
C ILE A 51 -11.02 19.07 -39.65
N LEU A 52 -11.15 20.21 -38.97
CA LEU A 52 -11.17 21.54 -39.60
C LEU A 52 -9.84 22.30 -39.51
N ASP A 53 -8.89 21.86 -38.67
CA ASP A 53 -7.54 22.45 -38.56
C ASP A 53 -6.55 21.90 -39.61
N GLY A 54 -7.06 21.65 -40.82
CA GLY A 54 -6.20 21.56 -41.99
C GLY A 54 -5.65 22.95 -42.33
N GLU A 55 -4.33 23.06 -42.32
CA GLU A 55 -3.52 24.17 -42.85
C GLU A 55 -3.37 25.41 -41.95
N GLY A 56 -2.53 25.27 -40.92
CA GLY A 56 -1.94 26.38 -40.20
C GLY A 56 -0.64 25.96 -39.53
N GLU A 57 0.47 26.58 -39.93
CA GLU A 57 1.78 26.42 -39.31
C GLU A 57 1.71 26.79 -37.82
N ASP A 58 1.64 25.80 -36.94
CA ASP A 58 2.10 25.93 -35.56
C ASP A 58 3.15 24.84 -35.35
N GLU A 59 4.43 25.24 -35.27
CA GLU A 59 5.48 24.45 -34.61
C GLU A 59 5.21 24.39 -33.10
N GLY A 60 3.96 24.11 -32.72
CA GLY A 60 3.55 23.86 -31.36
C GLY A 60 4.22 22.57 -30.94
N LEU A 61 5.27 22.70 -30.13
CA LEU A 61 6.00 21.61 -29.50
C LEU A 61 5.00 20.52 -29.06
N GLN A 62 4.93 19.44 -29.83
CA GLN A 62 4.11 18.28 -29.50
C GLN A 62 4.78 17.57 -28.31
N PHE A 63 4.51 18.09 -27.11
CA PHE A 63 5.07 17.59 -25.87
C PHE A 63 4.38 16.27 -25.51
N CYS A 64 4.96 15.16 -25.93
CA CYS A 64 4.55 13.84 -25.47
C CYS A 64 5.28 13.49 -24.17
N LEU A 65 4.52 13.26 -23.10
CA LEU A 65 5.05 12.73 -21.85
C LEU A 65 5.62 11.31 -22.07
N PRO A 66 6.77 10.98 -21.45
CA PRO A 66 7.33 9.63 -21.51
C PRO A 66 6.40 8.57 -20.92
N PRO A 67 6.64 7.28 -21.20
CA PRO A 67 5.87 6.17 -20.63
C PRO A 67 5.70 6.31 -19.11
N HIS A 68 4.51 6.00 -18.62
CA HIS A 68 4.14 6.22 -17.21
C HIS A 68 4.05 4.91 -16.43
N HIS A 69 4.59 4.91 -15.23
CA HIS A 69 4.41 3.84 -14.25
C HIS A 69 3.86 4.38 -12.94
N CYS A 70 2.86 3.68 -12.42
CA CYS A 70 2.35 3.92 -11.08
C CYS A 70 3.35 3.43 -10.04
N CYS A 71 3.68 4.30 -9.09
CA CYS A 71 4.60 3.99 -7.99
C CYS A 71 4.14 2.75 -7.22
N ALA A 72 5.04 1.76 -7.10
CA ALA A 72 4.76 0.49 -6.44
C ALA A 72 4.42 0.69 -4.95
N SER A 73 5.15 1.55 -4.25
CA SER A 73 4.89 1.83 -2.83
C SER A 73 3.56 2.53 -2.61
N HIS A 74 3.19 3.47 -3.47
CA HIS A 74 1.88 4.12 -3.40
C HIS A 74 0.76 3.11 -3.69
N THR A 75 0.95 2.24 -4.69
CA THR A 75 -0.02 1.19 -5.03
C THR A 75 -0.21 0.20 -3.88
N LEU A 76 0.87 -0.21 -3.23
CA LEU A 76 0.80 -1.08 -2.05
C LEU A 76 0.15 -0.36 -0.85
N ASN A 77 0.41 0.94 -0.69
CA ASN A 77 -0.22 1.74 0.38
C ASN A 77 -1.74 1.89 0.13
N LEU A 78 -2.20 1.94 -1.12
CA LEU A 78 -3.63 1.89 -1.44
C LEU A 78 -4.25 0.56 -1.03
N ILE A 79 -3.54 -0.57 -1.17
CA ILE A 79 -4.02 -1.87 -0.68
C ILE A 79 -4.21 -1.81 0.83
N ALA A 80 -3.18 -1.35 1.55
CA ALA A 80 -3.20 -1.28 3.00
C ALA A 80 -4.21 -0.27 3.55
N SER A 81 -4.36 0.89 2.91
CA SER A 81 -5.24 1.97 3.40
C SER A 81 -6.67 1.91 2.87
N LYS A 82 -6.97 1.18 1.79
CA LYS A 82 -8.31 1.13 1.19
C LYS A 82 -8.89 -0.27 1.10
N ASP A 83 -8.12 -1.24 0.62
CA ASP A 83 -8.65 -2.60 0.45
C ASP A 83 -8.72 -3.31 1.79
N LEU A 84 -7.66 -3.22 2.59
CA LEU A 84 -7.61 -3.78 3.94
C LEU A 84 -8.58 -3.06 4.89
N GLU A 85 -8.66 -1.73 4.85
CA GLU A 85 -9.64 -0.95 5.66
C GLU A 85 -11.08 -1.42 5.41
N ARG A 86 -11.40 -1.82 4.17
CA ARG A 86 -12.71 -2.38 3.81
C ARG A 86 -12.87 -3.86 4.15
N ALA A 87 -11.79 -4.63 4.14
CA ALA A 87 -11.80 -6.08 4.34
C ALA A 87 -11.85 -6.48 5.82
N VAL A 88 -11.12 -5.78 6.69
CA VAL A 88 -11.00 -6.13 8.12
C VAL A 88 -12.33 -6.05 8.89
N PRO A 89 -13.14 -4.97 8.78
CA PRO A 89 -14.39 -4.83 9.52
C PRO A 89 -15.59 -5.50 8.82
N GLN A 90 -15.46 -6.76 8.42
CA GLN A 90 -16.53 -7.52 7.76
C GLN A 90 -17.11 -8.63 8.63
N GLY A 91 -18.35 -9.03 8.33
CA GLY A 91 -19.03 -10.15 8.97
C GLY A 91 -18.99 -10.11 10.51
N ALA A 92 -18.60 -11.24 11.11
CA ALA A 92 -18.58 -11.44 12.56
C ALA A 92 -17.47 -10.64 13.28
N THR A 93 -16.39 -10.26 12.59
CA THR A 93 -15.25 -9.53 13.19
C THR A 93 -15.47 -8.02 13.22
N ARG A 94 -16.47 -7.49 12.50
CA ARG A 94 -16.76 -6.05 12.43
C ARG A 94 -16.88 -5.37 13.80
N LYS A 95 -17.74 -5.89 14.68
CA LYS A 95 -17.93 -5.32 16.02
C LYS A 95 -16.64 -5.41 16.86
N LEU A 96 -15.93 -6.53 16.72
CA LEU A 96 -14.67 -6.77 17.42
C LEU A 96 -13.59 -5.77 17.00
N PHE A 97 -13.43 -5.56 15.70
CA PHE A 97 -12.50 -4.57 15.13
C PHE A 97 -12.76 -3.17 15.67
N TYR A 98 -13.99 -2.67 15.56
CA TYR A 98 -14.29 -1.31 16.02
C TYR A 98 -14.13 -1.15 17.53
N SER A 99 -14.50 -2.17 18.32
CA SER A 99 -14.32 -2.15 19.77
C SER A 99 -12.83 -2.12 20.15
N ALA A 100 -12.01 -2.98 19.54
CA ALA A 100 -10.58 -3.03 19.78
C ALA A 100 -9.89 -1.72 19.37
N MET A 101 -10.15 -1.23 18.16
CA MET A 101 -9.55 0.01 17.65
C MET A 101 -10.00 1.26 18.41
N ALA A 102 -11.24 1.29 18.92
CA ALA A 102 -11.70 2.38 19.78
C ALA A 102 -10.93 2.44 21.10
N LYS A 103 -10.61 1.28 21.70
CA LYS A 103 -9.80 1.21 22.93
C LYS A 103 -8.34 1.57 22.67
N CYS A 104 -7.74 1.08 21.58
CA CYS A 104 -6.41 1.53 21.16
C CYS A 104 -6.37 3.05 20.95
N SER A 105 -7.39 3.60 20.29
CA SER A 105 -7.52 5.05 20.07
C SER A 105 -7.68 5.83 21.37
N ALA A 106 -8.40 5.29 22.36
CA ALA A 106 -8.51 5.91 23.67
C ALA A 106 -7.13 6.02 24.36
N ILE A 107 -6.32 4.95 24.29
CA ILE A 107 -4.95 4.93 24.82
C ILE A 107 -4.09 5.98 24.11
N TRP A 108 -4.03 5.96 22.77
CA TRP A 108 -3.22 6.89 21.98
C TRP A 108 -3.61 8.36 22.22
N ASN A 109 -4.92 8.65 22.23
CA ASN A 109 -5.41 10.01 22.45
C ASN A 109 -5.11 10.53 23.86
N LYS A 110 -5.23 9.68 24.89
CA LYS A 110 -4.90 10.05 26.27
C LYS A 110 -3.40 10.29 26.43
N ALA A 111 -2.57 9.40 25.92
CA ALA A 111 -1.12 9.55 25.94
C ALA A 111 -0.68 10.82 25.21
N HIS A 112 -1.30 11.17 24.08
CA HIS A 112 -0.93 12.39 23.36
C HIS A 112 -1.35 13.68 24.06
N ARG A 113 -2.56 13.73 24.62
CA ARG A 113 -3.12 14.96 25.21
C ARG A 113 -2.53 15.30 26.58
N SER A 114 -1.80 14.39 27.21
CA SER A 114 -1.24 14.59 28.55
C SER A 114 0.20 14.12 28.61
N ARG A 115 1.13 15.05 28.92
CA ARG A 115 2.54 14.72 29.15
C ARG A 115 2.71 13.67 30.25
N LEU A 116 1.97 13.78 31.35
CA LEU A 116 2.01 12.80 32.44
C LEU A 116 1.53 11.42 31.99
N ALA A 117 0.52 11.36 31.12
CA ALA A 117 0.07 10.09 30.55
C ALA A 117 1.11 9.51 29.60
N ALA A 118 1.75 10.32 28.75
CA ALA A 118 2.84 9.88 27.89
C ALA A 118 4.02 9.31 28.70
N GLU A 119 4.44 10.03 29.75
CA GLU A 119 5.51 9.62 30.66
C GLU A 119 5.16 8.32 31.39
N ALA A 120 3.91 8.17 31.86
CA ALA A 120 3.45 6.94 32.48
C ALA A 120 3.52 5.74 31.52
N VAL A 121 3.10 5.90 30.27
CA VAL A 121 3.20 4.81 29.29
C VAL A 121 4.65 4.49 28.94
N GLU A 122 5.50 5.51 28.78
CA GLU A 122 6.92 5.33 28.53
C GLU A 122 7.62 4.62 29.69
N GLU A 123 7.24 4.92 30.94
CA GLU A 123 7.76 4.26 32.13
C GLU A 123 7.38 2.77 32.18
N ILE A 124 6.13 2.44 31.88
CA ILE A 124 5.60 1.06 31.92
C ILE A 124 6.14 0.22 30.77
N GLY A 125 5.96 0.72 29.55
CA GLY A 125 6.26 0.00 28.32
C GLY A 125 7.72 0.11 27.88
N LYS A 126 8.51 0.97 28.54
CA LYS A 126 9.87 1.36 28.10
C LYS A 126 9.90 1.81 26.64
N MET A 127 8.77 2.34 26.15
CA MET A 127 8.59 2.76 24.77
C MET A 127 7.58 3.90 24.68
N LYS A 128 7.82 4.84 23.76
CA LYS A 128 6.87 5.92 23.47
C LYS A 128 5.74 5.41 22.58
N LEU A 129 4.49 5.59 23.00
CA LEU A 129 3.35 5.45 22.10
C LEU A 129 3.30 6.63 21.13
N ILE A 130 2.95 6.33 19.89
CA ILE A 130 2.83 7.30 18.79
C ILE A 130 1.36 7.30 18.39
N ILE A 131 0.79 8.48 18.13
CA ILE A 131 -0.52 8.52 17.47
C ILE A 131 -0.34 8.12 16.00
N PRO A 132 -1.16 7.19 15.50
CA PRO A 132 -1.25 6.91 14.08
C PRO A 132 -1.45 8.18 13.23
N CYS A 133 -0.56 8.42 12.28
CA CYS A 133 -0.80 9.41 11.23
C CYS A 133 -1.80 8.85 10.21
N VAL A 134 -2.91 9.56 10.00
CA VAL A 134 -4.03 9.12 9.15
C VAL A 134 -3.62 8.88 7.69
N THR A 135 -2.56 9.54 7.23
CA THR A 135 -2.16 9.48 5.82
C THR A 135 -1.47 8.16 5.44
N TRP A 136 -0.89 7.43 6.41
CA TRP A 136 -0.01 6.29 6.15
C TRP A 136 -0.36 5.11 7.04
N TRP A 137 -0.83 4.01 6.44
CA TRP A 137 -1.29 2.84 7.18
C TRP A 137 -0.19 2.20 8.07
N ASN A 138 1.08 2.24 7.65
CA ASN A 138 2.21 1.75 8.46
C ASN A 138 2.29 2.47 9.83
N SER A 139 1.84 3.72 9.95
CA SER A 139 1.82 4.43 11.22
C SER A 139 0.80 3.82 12.20
N GLU A 140 -0.39 3.47 11.71
CA GLU A 140 -1.41 2.77 12.50
C GLU A 140 -0.94 1.36 12.88
N TYR A 141 -0.43 0.60 11.91
CA TYR A 141 0.11 -0.73 12.15
C TYR A 141 1.19 -0.72 13.24
N ASN A 142 2.16 0.19 13.16
CA ASN A 142 3.23 0.32 14.14
C ASN A 142 2.70 0.71 15.54
N ALA A 143 1.66 1.54 15.61
CA ALA A 143 1.03 1.91 16.87
C ALA A 143 0.28 0.73 17.51
N VAL A 144 -0.40 -0.10 16.71
CA VAL A 144 -1.02 -1.35 17.18
C VAL A 144 0.04 -2.34 17.64
N GLN A 145 1.13 -2.51 16.86
CA GLN A 145 2.24 -3.40 17.21
C GLN A 145 2.84 -3.06 18.58
N LYS A 146 2.97 -1.77 18.90
CA LYS A 146 3.44 -1.32 20.23
C LYS A 146 2.48 -1.73 21.35
N ILE A 147 1.17 -1.57 21.16
CA ILE A 147 0.19 -1.98 22.16
C ILE A 147 0.26 -3.49 22.43
N VAL A 148 0.27 -4.31 21.38
CA VAL A 148 0.29 -5.78 21.54
C VAL A 148 1.63 -6.34 22.01
N SER A 149 2.71 -5.55 21.92
CA SER A 149 4.02 -5.92 22.45
C SER A 149 4.13 -5.78 23.98
N LEU A 150 3.16 -5.11 24.63
CA LEU A 150 3.09 -5.01 26.08
C LEU A 150 2.61 -6.34 26.67
N THR A 151 3.18 -6.72 27.81
CA THR A 151 2.63 -7.84 28.60
C THR A 151 1.24 -7.50 29.14
N ASP A 152 0.42 -8.51 29.45
CA ASP A 152 -0.92 -8.32 30.03
C ASP A 152 -0.90 -7.43 31.28
N ALA A 153 0.13 -7.59 32.13
CA ALA A 153 0.32 -6.76 33.32
C ALA A 153 0.61 -5.30 32.98
N GLN A 154 1.53 -5.04 32.05
CA GLN A 154 1.84 -3.69 31.58
C GLN A 154 0.64 -3.02 30.92
N LEU A 155 -0.11 -3.76 30.09
CA LEU A 155 -1.28 -3.24 29.41
C LEU A 155 -2.41 -2.91 30.40
N ALA A 156 -2.60 -3.75 31.42
CA ALA A 156 -3.55 -3.49 32.50
C ALA A 156 -3.17 -2.23 33.29
N GLU A 157 -1.88 -2.07 33.63
CA GLU A 157 -1.36 -0.89 34.33
C GLU A 157 -1.53 0.39 33.48
N VAL A 158 -1.24 0.32 32.18
CA VAL A 158 -1.46 1.44 31.24
C VAL A 158 -2.93 1.83 31.25
N CYS A 159 -3.85 0.88 31.12
CA CYS A 159 -5.28 1.16 31.09
C CYS A 159 -5.77 1.82 32.39
N GLU A 160 -5.26 1.34 33.53
CA GLU A 160 -5.57 1.89 34.84
C GLU A 160 -5.04 3.31 35.02
N ARG A 161 -3.75 3.56 34.76
CA ARG A 161 -3.14 4.90 34.88
C ARG A 161 -3.77 5.92 33.94
N LEU A 162 -4.19 5.50 32.75
CA LEU A 162 -4.82 6.39 31.76
C LEU A 162 -6.33 6.53 31.97
N ALA A 163 -6.91 5.78 32.92
CA ALA A 163 -8.35 5.68 33.16
C ALA A 163 -9.13 5.37 31.86
N VAL A 164 -8.65 4.39 31.09
CA VAL A 164 -9.29 3.92 29.83
C VAL A 164 -9.77 2.47 29.97
N PRO A 165 -10.79 2.07 29.18
CA PRO A 165 -11.30 0.71 29.24
C PRO A 165 -10.23 -0.32 28.88
N LYS A 166 -10.14 -1.40 29.67
CA LYS A 166 -9.25 -2.53 29.38
C LYS A 166 -9.66 -3.25 28.10
N LEU A 167 -8.66 -3.72 27.35
CA LEU A 167 -8.87 -4.63 26.22
C LEU A 167 -9.35 -5.99 26.75
N LEU A 168 -10.41 -6.52 26.14
CA LEU A 168 -10.94 -7.85 26.41
C LEU A 168 -10.03 -8.90 25.77
N ALA A 169 -10.06 -10.13 26.30
CA ALA A 169 -9.22 -11.22 25.79
C ALA A 169 -9.42 -11.49 24.29
N ASN A 170 -10.65 -11.40 23.79
CA ASN A 170 -10.95 -11.56 22.36
C ASN A 170 -10.45 -10.38 21.50
N GLU A 171 -10.50 -9.16 22.02
CA GLU A 171 -9.96 -7.96 21.34
C GLU A 171 -8.43 -8.04 21.28
N LEU A 172 -7.79 -8.45 22.37
CA LEU A 172 -6.34 -8.63 22.41
C LEU A 172 -5.89 -9.77 21.48
N ALA A 173 -6.61 -10.89 21.44
CA ALA A 173 -6.35 -11.97 20.49
C ALA A 173 -6.49 -11.50 19.03
N PHE A 174 -7.51 -10.69 18.73
CA PHE A 174 -7.70 -10.10 17.41
C PHE A 174 -6.55 -9.16 17.02
N LEU A 175 -6.11 -8.28 17.92
CA LEU A 175 -5.01 -7.35 17.66
C LEU A 175 -3.66 -8.07 17.50
N ASN A 176 -3.42 -9.13 18.26
CA ASN A 176 -2.23 -9.97 18.09
C ASN A 176 -2.22 -10.62 16.70
N GLU A 177 -3.32 -11.22 16.29
CA GLU A 177 -3.43 -11.81 14.94
C GLU A 177 -3.32 -10.73 13.85
N TYR A 178 -3.91 -9.55 14.04
CA TYR A 178 -3.75 -8.40 13.14
C TYR A 178 -2.28 -8.04 12.94
N ALA A 179 -1.53 -7.87 14.03
CA ALA A 179 -0.12 -7.51 13.98
C ALA A 179 0.71 -8.61 13.30
N GLU A 180 0.46 -9.87 13.64
CA GLU A 180 1.22 -10.99 13.10
C GLU A 180 0.96 -11.24 11.61
N VAL A 181 -0.31 -11.17 11.18
CA VAL A 181 -0.73 -11.43 9.79
C VAL A 181 -0.29 -10.31 8.86
N LEU A 182 -0.36 -9.06 9.32
CA LEU A 182 -0.10 -7.90 8.47
C LEU A 182 1.35 -7.41 8.53
N ASN A 183 2.19 -7.97 9.41
CA ASN A 183 3.63 -7.69 9.46
C ASN A 183 4.33 -7.82 8.09
N PRO A 184 4.09 -8.88 7.27
CA PRO A 184 4.70 -8.97 5.94
C PRO A 184 4.32 -7.80 5.03
N LEU A 185 3.09 -7.27 5.13
CA LEU A 185 2.62 -6.13 4.35
C LEU A 185 3.33 -4.84 4.79
N ALA A 186 3.47 -4.61 6.10
CA ALA A 186 4.20 -3.47 6.65
C ALA A 186 5.67 -3.48 6.21
N CYS A 187 6.35 -4.64 6.31
CA CYS A 187 7.71 -4.83 5.84
C CYS A 187 7.88 -4.59 4.34
N ALA A 188 6.93 -5.05 3.52
CA ALA A 188 6.94 -4.83 2.08
C ALA A 188 6.78 -3.34 1.73
N LEU A 189 5.93 -2.62 2.46
CA LEU A 189 5.78 -1.17 2.33
C LEU A 189 7.08 -0.44 2.70
N ASP A 190 7.67 -0.74 3.85
CA ASP A 190 8.92 -0.11 4.29
C ASP A 190 10.06 -0.37 3.27
N LEU A 191 10.12 -1.57 2.70
CA LEU A 191 11.11 -1.91 1.69
C LEU A 191 10.92 -1.11 0.40
N LEU A 192 9.69 -1.00 -0.11
CA LEU A 192 9.38 -0.29 -1.36
C LEU A 192 9.38 1.23 -1.21
N GLN A 193 9.22 1.75 0.02
CA GLN A 193 9.30 3.18 0.34
C GLN A 193 10.73 3.63 0.66
N GLY A 194 11.64 2.69 0.93
CA GLY A 194 13.02 3.01 1.28
C GLY A 194 13.81 3.62 0.12
N GLU A 195 14.71 4.55 0.43
CA GLU A 195 15.52 5.27 -0.58
C GLU A 195 16.77 4.50 -1.04
N THR A 196 17.25 3.54 -0.24
CA THR A 196 18.53 2.84 -0.48
C THR A 196 18.42 1.62 -1.39
N LYS A 197 17.22 1.02 -1.46
CA LYS A 197 16.90 -0.15 -2.27
C LYS A 197 15.68 0.15 -3.15
N CYS A 198 15.69 1.30 -3.82
CA CYS A 198 14.60 1.76 -4.67
C CYS A 198 14.90 1.47 -6.14
N PHE A 199 14.82 0.20 -6.56
CA PHE A 199 15.00 -0.18 -7.97
C PHE A 199 13.96 -1.18 -8.44
N LEU A 200 13.65 -1.12 -9.74
CA LEU A 200 12.55 -1.84 -10.38
C LEU A 200 12.54 -3.35 -10.09
N GLY A 201 13.73 -3.96 -10.11
CA GLY A 201 13.92 -5.39 -9.91
C GLY A 201 13.45 -5.92 -8.56
N LEU A 202 13.21 -5.06 -7.57
CA LEU A 202 12.69 -5.43 -6.25
C LEU A 202 11.17 -5.63 -6.19
N VAL A 203 10.42 -5.04 -7.12
CA VAL A 203 8.95 -4.98 -7.02
C VAL A 203 8.35 -6.39 -7.08
N ILE A 204 8.64 -7.16 -8.14
CA ILE A 204 8.07 -8.49 -8.33
C ILE A 204 8.44 -9.46 -7.18
N PRO A 205 9.71 -9.62 -6.79
CA PRO A 205 10.09 -10.50 -5.67
C PRO A 205 9.44 -10.12 -4.35
N THR A 206 9.32 -8.82 -4.07
CA THR A 206 8.70 -8.33 -2.84
C THR A 206 7.22 -8.72 -2.80
N LEU A 207 6.49 -8.48 -3.89
CA LEU A 207 5.06 -8.82 -3.98
C LEU A 207 4.82 -10.32 -3.91
N GLN A 208 5.62 -11.14 -4.59
CA GLN A 208 5.49 -12.59 -4.53
C GLN A 208 5.83 -13.15 -3.13
N THR A 209 6.87 -12.62 -2.50
CA THR A 209 7.23 -12.99 -1.12
C THR A 209 6.12 -12.60 -0.15
N LEU A 210 5.53 -11.41 -0.32
CA LEU A 210 4.38 -10.95 0.45
C LEU A 210 3.19 -11.91 0.29
N LYS A 211 2.78 -12.21 -0.95
CA LYS A 211 1.68 -13.15 -1.23
C LYS A 211 1.93 -14.51 -0.58
N LYS A 212 3.14 -15.07 -0.75
CA LYS A 212 3.52 -16.35 -0.15
C LYS A 212 3.40 -16.32 1.38
N ARG A 213 3.98 -15.32 2.04
CA ARG A 213 3.92 -15.19 3.51
C ARG A 213 2.49 -15.03 4.03
N LEU A 214 1.62 -14.34 3.30
CA LEU A 214 0.20 -14.23 3.65
C LEU A 214 -0.51 -15.59 3.48
N SER A 215 -0.30 -16.28 2.36
CA SER A 215 -0.86 -17.61 2.12
C SER A 215 -0.42 -18.64 3.16
N ASP A 216 0.86 -18.64 3.55
CA ASP A 216 1.43 -19.55 4.55
C ASP A 216 0.78 -19.33 5.93
N LYS A 217 0.32 -18.10 6.24
CA LYS A 217 -0.39 -17.79 7.50
C LYS A 217 -1.88 -18.17 7.46
N LYS A 218 -2.50 -18.24 6.28
CA LYS A 218 -3.94 -18.49 6.10
C LYS A 218 -4.52 -19.70 6.88
N PRO A 219 -3.86 -20.88 6.95
CA PRO A 219 -4.42 -22.02 7.69
C PRO A 219 -4.30 -21.87 9.22
N HIS A 220 -3.57 -20.87 9.71
CA HIS A 220 -3.25 -20.70 11.13
C HIS A 220 -3.97 -19.51 11.78
N VAL A 221 -4.86 -18.84 11.05
CA VAL A 221 -5.55 -17.63 11.49
C VAL A 221 -7.02 -17.90 11.82
N ARG A 222 -7.53 -17.21 12.83
CA ARG A 222 -8.93 -17.30 13.28
C ARG A 222 -9.82 -16.23 12.66
N PHE A 223 -9.30 -15.00 12.53
CA PHE A 223 -10.04 -13.81 12.16
C PHE A 223 -9.69 -13.30 10.75
N PHE A 224 -8.46 -13.54 10.27
CA PHE A 224 -7.93 -12.89 9.07
C PHE A 224 -7.92 -13.76 7.79
N SER A 225 -8.52 -14.95 7.79
CA SER A 225 -8.46 -15.87 6.63
C SER A 225 -9.02 -15.23 5.34
N GLU A 226 -10.21 -14.63 5.40
CA GLU A 226 -10.84 -13.92 4.27
C GLU A 226 -10.12 -12.61 3.92
N VAL A 227 -9.52 -11.95 4.92
CA VAL A 227 -8.74 -10.73 4.73
C VAL A 227 -7.49 -11.03 3.92
N ILE A 228 -6.80 -12.13 4.21
CA ILE A 228 -5.64 -12.60 3.45
C ILE A 228 -6.00 -12.79 1.97
N ASP A 229 -7.11 -13.49 1.67
CA ASP A 229 -7.57 -13.68 0.29
C ASP A 229 -7.86 -12.36 -0.40
N THR A 230 -8.48 -11.42 0.31
CA THR A 230 -8.79 -10.09 -0.23
C THR A 230 -7.51 -9.31 -0.55
N VAL A 231 -6.52 -9.33 0.34
CA VAL A 231 -5.23 -8.66 0.11
C VAL A 231 -4.46 -9.29 -1.05
N ILE A 232 -4.43 -10.62 -1.14
CA ILE A 232 -3.78 -11.34 -2.26
C ILE A 232 -4.45 -10.99 -3.58
N LYS A 233 -5.78 -11.00 -3.65
CA LYS A 233 -6.54 -10.59 -4.84
C LYS A 233 -6.28 -9.13 -5.22
N ALA A 234 -6.21 -8.23 -4.23
CA ALA A 234 -5.90 -6.82 -4.46
C ALA A 234 -4.47 -6.61 -4.99
N ILE A 235 -3.49 -7.40 -4.52
CA ILE A 235 -2.14 -7.40 -5.08
C ILE A 235 -2.19 -7.83 -6.55
N ASP A 236 -2.86 -8.93 -6.86
CA ASP A 236 -2.95 -9.44 -8.24
C ASP A 236 -3.63 -8.44 -9.18
N SER A 237 -4.74 -7.83 -8.77
CA SER A 237 -5.47 -6.88 -9.60
C SER A 237 -4.70 -5.56 -9.79
N ARG A 238 -4.14 -4.98 -8.72
CA ARG A 238 -3.49 -3.67 -8.81
C ARG A 238 -2.10 -3.72 -9.43
N PHE A 239 -1.39 -4.84 -9.30
CA PHE A 239 -0.07 -5.04 -9.88
C PHE A 239 -0.11 -5.89 -11.17
N GLN A 240 -1.27 -6.13 -11.77
CA GLN A 240 -1.39 -6.92 -13.00
C GLN A 240 -0.45 -6.42 -14.12
N LYS A 241 -0.38 -5.09 -14.33
CA LYS A 241 0.53 -4.47 -15.32
C LYS A 241 2.01 -4.73 -14.99
N TRP A 242 2.37 -4.65 -13.70
CA TRP A 242 3.71 -4.94 -13.21
C TRP A 242 4.11 -6.41 -13.43
N PHE A 243 3.21 -7.35 -13.14
CA PHE A 243 3.45 -8.77 -13.38
C PHE A 243 3.49 -9.12 -14.87
N SER A 244 2.91 -8.30 -15.74
CA SER A 244 2.91 -8.52 -17.19
C SER A 244 4.13 -7.88 -17.87
N SER A 245 4.64 -6.75 -17.35
CA SER A 245 5.75 -5.97 -17.93
C SER A 245 7.02 -6.79 -18.15
N ARG A 246 7.55 -6.70 -19.37
CA ARG A 246 8.82 -7.31 -19.76
C ARG A 246 10.00 -6.63 -19.06
N GLU A 247 9.96 -5.32 -18.92
CA GLU A 247 10.98 -4.48 -18.30
C GLU A 247 11.12 -4.81 -16.82
N ALA A 248 9.99 -4.93 -16.10
CA ALA A 248 9.99 -5.32 -14.70
C ALA A 248 10.57 -6.73 -14.51
N LYS A 249 10.17 -7.67 -15.37
CA LYS A 249 10.70 -9.05 -15.38
C LYS A 249 12.20 -9.08 -15.65
N LEU A 250 12.67 -8.35 -16.66
CA LEU A 250 14.10 -8.27 -17.00
C LEU A 250 14.89 -7.62 -15.86
N ALA A 251 14.40 -6.52 -15.27
CA ALA A 251 15.06 -5.86 -14.15
C ALA A 251 15.21 -6.80 -12.94
N THR A 252 14.19 -7.61 -12.66
CA THR A 252 14.28 -8.64 -11.60
C THR A 252 15.25 -9.75 -11.99
N ALA A 253 15.19 -10.29 -13.21
CA ALA A 253 16.08 -11.36 -13.67
C ALA A 253 17.55 -10.96 -13.64
N SER A 254 17.85 -9.70 -14.00
CA SER A 254 19.19 -9.14 -14.01
C SER A 254 19.73 -8.81 -12.62
N SER A 255 18.91 -8.93 -11.56
CA SER A 255 19.34 -8.71 -10.18
C SER A 255 19.95 -10.01 -9.60
N PRO A 256 21.27 -10.06 -9.30
CA PRO A 256 21.95 -11.30 -8.88
C PRO A 256 21.36 -11.96 -7.63
N GLN A 257 20.75 -11.15 -6.77
CA GLN A 257 20.09 -11.59 -5.54
C GLN A 257 18.78 -12.36 -5.75
N PHE A 258 18.12 -12.23 -6.92
CA PHE A 258 16.81 -12.81 -7.20
C PHE A 258 16.84 -13.91 -8.27
N ARG A 259 17.77 -13.82 -9.23
CA ARG A 259 17.90 -14.78 -10.34
C ARG A 259 16.53 -15.03 -11.00
N LEU A 260 16.08 -16.29 -11.08
CA LEU A 260 14.82 -16.68 -11.74
C LEU A 260 13.80 -17.34 -10.80
N TRP A 261 13.99 -17.31 -9.47
CA TRP A 261 13.12 -18.06 -8.54
C TRP A 261 11.66 -17.58 -8.52
N TRP A 262 11.42 -16.40 -9.07
CA TRP A 262 10.15 -15.66 -9.04
C TRP A 262 9.39 -15.85 -10.36
N LEU A 263 9.98 -16.49 -11.37
CA LEU A 263 9.25 -16.88 -12.57
C LEU A 263 8.35 -18.08 -12.25
N PRO A 264 7.11 -18.12 -12.79
CA PRO A 264 6.21 -19.26 -12.67
C PRO A 264 6.80 -20.56 -13.22
#